data_AF-A0A6N9BTN4-F1
#
_entry.id   AF-A0A6N9BTN4-F1
#
_cell.length_a   1.000
_cell.length_b   1.000
_cell.length_c   1.000
_cell.angle_alpha   90.00
_cell.angle_beta   90.00
_cell.angle_gamma   90.00
#
_symmetry.space_group_name_H-M   'P 1'
#
loop_
_entity.id
_entity.type
_entity.pdbx_description
1 polymer ?
#
loop_
_entity_poly.entity_id
_entity_poly.type
_entity_poly.pdbx_seq_one_letter_code
_entity_poly.pdbx_strand_id
1 'polypeptide(L)' 'MRLLARAALALVLAAPATASEYVDGWGPPVGTAIPEASFDDQAGQPRTFTGLMGSRGLLLFFNRSADW' A
#
# COMPACT_ATOMS: atom_id res chain seq x y z
N MET A 1 38.00 3.84 16.97
CA MET A 1 36.67 3.92 17.62
C MET A 1 35.66 4.84 16.91
N ARG A 2 36.02 6.07 16.52
CA ARG A 2 35.06 7.01 15.87
C ARG A 2 34.52 6.56 14.50
N LEU A 3 35.33 5.90 13.68
CA LEU A 3 34.88 5.35 12.38
C LEU A 3 33.89 4.19 12.55
N LEU A 4 34.13 3.30 13.50
CA LEU A 4 33.21 2.20 13.85
C LEU A 4 31.86 2.74 14.32
N ALA A 5 31.85 3.79 15.15
CA ALA A 5 30.62 4.42 15.60
C ALA A 5 29.80 5.04 14.45
N ARG A 6 30.49 5.62 13.45
CA ARG A 6 29.83 6.19 12.26
C ARG A 6 29.27 5.13 11.32
N ALA A 7 30.02 4.04 11.11
CA ALA A 7 29.55 2.91 10.31
C ALA A 7 28.31 2.26 10.95
N ALA A 8 28.30 2.11 12.28
CA ALA A 8 27.14 1.60 13.01
C ALA A 8 25.91 2.53 12.88
N LEU A 9 26.09 3.84 12.98
CA LEU A 9 25.00 4.80 12.82
C LEU A 9 24.42 4.80 11.39
N ALA A 10 25.28 4.73 10.38
CA ALA A 10 24.85 4.65 8.98
C ALA A 10 24.06 3.35 8.69
N LEU A 11 24.44 2.24 9.33
CA LEU A 11 23.74 0.96 9.18
C LEU A 11 22.35 0.99 9.82
N VAL A 12 22.18 1.66 10.97
CA VAL A 12 20.87 1.83 11.62
C VAL A 12 19.93 2.71 10.79
N LEU A 13 20.46 3.78 10.17
CA LEU A 13 19.67 4.69 9.32
C LEU A 13 19.29 4.08 7.96
N ALA A 14 20.03 3.06 7.52
CA ALA A 14 19.76 2.33 6.27
C ALA A 14 18.89 1.09 6.46
N ALA A 15 18.48 0.76 7.70
CA ALA A 15 17.64 -0.39 7.96
C ALA A 15 16.26 -0.20 7.29
N PRO A 16 15.76 -1.19 6.53
CA PRO A 16 14.43 -1.11 5.94
C PRO A 16 13.39 -1.04 7.06
N ALA A 17 12.42 -0.15 6.93
CA ALA A 17 11.24 -0.15 7.79
C ALA A 17 10.40 -1.39 7.46
N THR A 18 10.55 -2.45 8.25
CA THR A 18 9.71 -3.65 8.13
C THR A 18 8.34 -3.35 8.70
N ALA A 19 7.28 -3.59 7.92
CA ALA A 19 5.92 -3.60 8.44
C ALA A 19 5.82 -4.65 9.56
N SER A 20 5.07 -4.34 10.61
CA SER A 20 4.83 -5.26 11.72
C SER A 20 4.04 -6.48 11.23
N GLU A 21 4.41 -7.70 11.63
CA GLU A 21 3.70 -8.97 11.30
C GLU A 21 2.18 -8.90 11.53
N TYR A 22 1.73 -8.06 12.47
CA TYR A 22 0.31 -7.79 12.71
C TYR A 22 -0.46 -7.25 11.47
N VAL A 23 0.23 -6.57 10.56
CA VAL A 23 -0.32 -5.95 9.35
C VAL A 23 -0.33 -6.91 8.16
N ASP A 24 0.61 -7.87 8.11
CA ASP A 24 0.79 -8.77 6.96
C ASP A 24 -0.44 -9.65 6.67
N GLY A 25 -1.33 -9.82 7.65
CA GLY A 25 -2.59 -10.56 7.47
C GLY A 25 -3.78 -9.75 6.94
N TRP A 26 -3.71 -8.42 6.90
CA TRP A 26 -4.89 -7.57 6.64
C TRP A 26 -5.07 -7.18 5.17
N GLY A 27 -4.11 -7.49 4.31
CA GLY A 27 -4.18 -7.13 2.91
C GLY A 27 -3.07 -7.75 2.06
N PRO A 28 -3.03 -7.43 0.76
CA PRO A 28 -1.97 -7.89 -0.13
C PRO A 28 -0.60 -7.37 0.34
N PRO A 29 0.46 -8.18 0.25
CA PRO A 29 1.82 -7.72 0.49
C PRO A 29 2.20 -6.51 -0.37
N VAL A 30 3.13 -5.69 0.13
CA VAL A 30 3.68 -4.58 -0.66
C VAL A 30 4.38 -5.13 -1.91
N GLY A 31 4.09 -4.53 -3.06
CA GLY A 31 4.61 -4.96 -4.37
C GLY A 31 3.75 -6.00 -5.08
N THR A 32 2.68 -6.51 -4.45
CA THR A 32 1.69 -7.33 -5.15
C THR A 32 0.98 -6.50 -6.23
N ALA A 33 0.91 -7.04 -7.45
CA ALA A 33 0.17 -6.43 -8.53
C ALA A 33 -1.32 -6.43 -8.24
N ILE A 34 -1.98 -5.30 -8.48
CA ILE A 34 -3.44 -5.21 -8.41
C ILE A 34 -4.06 -5.99 -9.57
N PRO A 35 -5.10 -6.82 -9.35
CA PRO A 35 -5.79 -7.49 -10.45
C PRO A 35 -6.49 -6.47 -11.35
N GLU A 36 -6.62 -6.79 -12.64
CA GLU A 36 -7.53 -6.04 -13.50
C GLU A 36 -8.97 -6.19 -13.00
N ALA A 37 -9.67 -5.06 -12.90
CA ALA A 37 -11.07 -5.05 -12.51
C ALA A 37 -11.80 -3.86 -13.14
N SER A 38 -13.09 -4.05 -13.36
CA SER A 38 -14.03 -3.02 -13.78
C SER A 38 -15.25 -3.05 -12.86
N PHE A 39 -15.62 -1.91 -12.31
CA PHE A 39 -16.78 -1.75 -11.43
C PHE A 39 -17.60 -0.56 -11.89
N ASP A 40 -18.92 -0.65 -11.75
CA ASP A 40 -19.79 0.50 -11.99
C ASP A 40 -19.70 1.47 -10.82
N ASP A 41 -19.57 2.77 -11.12
CA ASP A 41 -19.67 3.82 -10.11
C ASP A 41 -21.13 4.13 -9.74
N GLN A 42 -21.33 5.15 -8.90
CA GLN A 42 -22.67 5.54 -8.43
C GLN A 42 -23.60 6.04 -9.55
N ALA A 43 -23.06 6.35 -10.74
CA ALA A 43 -23.83 6.73 -11.91
C ALA A 43 -23.98 5.58 -12.93
N GLY A 44 -23.60 4.35 -12.53
CA GLY A 44 -23.61 3.19 -13.41
C GLY A 44 -22.53 3.22 -14.49
N GLN A 45 -21.50 4.06 -14.33
CA GLN A 45 -20.44 4.17 -15.33
C GLN A 45 -19.30 3.20 -14.99
N PRO A 46 -18.81 2.41 -15.96
CA PRO A 46 -17.72 1.48 -15.71
C PRO A 46 -16.43 2.25 -15.41
N ARG A 47 -15.74 1.83 -14.34
CA ARG A 47 -14.44 2.35 -13.90
C ARG A 47 -13.46 1.21 -13.74
N THR A 48 -12.22 1.44 -14.17
CA THR A 48 -11.10 0.52 -13.96
C THR A 48 -10.08 1.13 -13.00
N PHE A 49 -9.27 0.31 -12.33
CA PHE A 49 -8.20 0.82 -11.46
C PHE A 49 -7.22 1.72 -12.22
N THR A 50 -6.85 1.35 -13.45
CA THR A 50 -5.97 2.16 -14.31
C THR A 50 -6.59 3.53 -14.62
N GLY A 51 -7.89 3.58 -14.91
CA GLY A 51 -8.59 4.85 -15.19
C GLY A 51 -8.75 5.75 -13.97
N LEU A 52 -8.72 5.19 -12.75
CA LEU A 52 -8.83 5.94 -11.50
C LEU A 52 -7.48 6.37 -10.92
N MET A 53 -6.37 5.80 -11.40
CA MET A 53 -5.04 6.06 -10.85
C MET A 53 -4.54 7.47 -11.23
N GLY A 54 -4.14 8.24 -10.22
CA GLY A 54 -3.52 9.55 -10.41
C GLY A 54 -2.00 9.47 -10.47
N SER A 55 -1.34 10.63 -10.60
CA SER A 55 0.13 10.77 -10.62
C SER A 55 0.83 10.31 -9.34
N ARG A 56 0.08 10.12 -8.25
CA ARG A 56 0.56 9.67 -6.95
C ARG A 56 0.00 8.30 -6.54
N GLY A 57 -0.62 7.58 -7.47
CA GLY A 57 -1.26 6.30 -7.21
C GLY A 57 -2.75 6.43 -6.88
N LEU A 58 -3.28 5.40 -6.22
CA LEU A 58 -4.70 5.20 -5.93
C LEU A 58 -4.86 4.72 -4.48
N LEU A 59 -5.75 5.35 -3.72
CA LEU A 59 -6.19 4.85 -2.41
C LEU A 59 -7.48 4.05 -2.60
N LEU A 60 -7.45 2.76 -2.27
CA LEU A 60 -8.63 1.91 -2.26
C LEU A 60 -9.13 1.75 -0.82
N PHE A 61 -10.38 2.14 -0.60
CA PHE A 61 -11.06 1.98 0.69
C PHE A 61 -12.24 1.03 0.53
N PHE A 62 -12.13 -0.14 1.16
CA PHE A 62 -13.21 -1.12 1.18
C PHE A 62 -14.13 -0.83 2.35
N ASN A 63 -15.40 -0.58 2.03
CA ASN A 63 -16.47 -0.40 2.99
C ASN A 63 -17.56 -1.43 2.68
N ARG A 64 -18.17 -1.99 3.72
CA ARG A 64 -19.44 -2.70 3.63
C ARG A 64 -20.43 -1.92 4.48
N SER A 65 -21.47 -1.38 3.85
CA SER A 65 -22.63 -0.90 4.58
C SER A 65 -23.32 -2.09 5.24
N ALA A 66 -23.60 -2.00 6.53
CA ALA A 66 -24.60 -2.87 7.13
C ALA A 66 -25.97 -2.34 6.68
N ASP A 67 -26.80 -3.17 6.05
CA ASP A 67 -28.25 -2.95 6.13
C ASP A 67 -28.61 -3.09 7.61
N TRP A 68 -29.21 -2.04 8.16
CA TRP A 68 -29.63 -1.93 9.54
C TRP A 68 -31.16 -2.00 9.59
#